data_AF-A0A3N7FMS3-F1
#
_entry.id   AF-A0A3N7FMS3-F1
#
_cell.length_a   1.000
_cell.length_b   1.000
_cell.length_c   1.000
_cell.angle_alpha   90.00
_cell.angle_beta   90.00
_cell.angle_gamma   90.00
#
_symmetry.space_group_name_H-M   'P 1'
#
loop_
_entity.id
_entity.type
_entity.pdbx_description
1 polymer ?
#
loop_
_entity_poly.entity_id
_entity_poly.type
_entity_poly.pdbx_seq_one_letter_code
_entity_poly.pdbx_strand_id
1 'polypeptide(L)'
;MKECLQLLESSLRRRKGGESGLATEVEAYMVSRKQINKTIRKCFRNLKSVEKKNTSAIDTLGMLRDVKEISLEIFQSLLSLVSQPKARSSSHGWSVVSKLFQSKRVSSEDEANELEKIDAELLALKSSKDINPVQVQNVLKGLEALESSTQEAEEELEGVYRKLVKARVSILNTLNH
;
A
#
# COMPACT_ATOMS: atom_id res chain seq x y z
N MET A 1 -5.92 4.92 7.87
CA MET A 1 -6.03 3.45 7.87
C MET A 1 -5.71 2.87 9.22
N LYS A 2 -4.57 3.22 9.83
CA LYS A 2 -4.21 2.78 11.19
C LYS A 2 -5.34 2.92 12.21
N GLU A 3 -5.92 4.11 12.35
CA GLU A 3 -7.08 4.32 13.24
C GLU A 3 -8.28 3.41 12.90
N CYS A 4 -8.59 3.23 11.61
CA CYS A 4 -9.67 2.34 11.19
C CYS A 4 -9.37 0.87 11.53
N LEU A 5 -8.11 0.43 11.42
CA LEU A 5 -7.66 -0.91 11.79
C LEU A 5 -7.83 -1.12 13.30
N GLN A 6 -7.37 -0.18 14.12
CA GLN A 6 -7.47 -0.25 15.58
C GLN A 6 -8.93 -0.29 16.07
N LEU A 7 -9.79 0.53 15.48
CA LEU A 7 -11.23 0.51 15.78
C LEU A 7 -11.86 -0.83 15.37
N LEU A 8 -11.52 -1.33 14.18
CA LEU A 8 -12.00 -2.61 13.67
C LEU A 8 -11.56 -3.78 14.56
N GLU A 9 -10.29 -3.83 14.95
CA GLU A 9 -9.77 -4.82 15.88
C GLU A 9 -10.46 -4.76 17.23
N SER A 10 -10.62 -3.56 17.78
CA SER A 10 -11.31 -3.35 19.06
C SER A 10 -12.74 -3.86 19.00
N SER A 11 -13.46 -3.58 17.91
CA SER A 11 -14.84 -4.05 17.73
C SER A 11 -14.93 -5.55 17.46
N LEU A 12 -13.95 -6.15 16.78
CA LEU A 12 -13.84 -7.62 16.64
C LEU A 12 -13.60 -8.30 17.99
N ARG A 13 -12.73 -7.74 18.84
CA ARG A 13 -12.42 -8.28 20.18
C ARG A 13 -13.59 -8.15 21.16
N ARG A 14 -14.38 -7.08 21.04
CA ARG A 14 -15.53 -6.82 21.92
C ARG A 14 -16.80 -7.56 21.52
N ARG A 15 -16.95 -7.94 20.25
CA ARG A 15 -18.21 -8.40 19.67
C ARG A 15 -18.88 -9.50 20.52
N LYS A 16 -20.00 -9.15 21.15
CA LYS A 16 -21.05 -10.10 21.57
C LYS A 16 -22.16 -10.12 20.53
N GLY A 17 -22.81 -11.27 20.34
CA GLY A 17 -23.85 -11.45 19.31
C GLY A 17 -24.91 -10.33 19.35
N GLY A 18 -25.03 -9.55 18.26
CA GLY A 18 -26.03 -8.49 18.10
C GLY A 18 -25.51 -7.05 17.96
N GLU A 19 -24.21 -6.79 18.07
CA GLU A 19 -23.67 -5.41 18.01
C GLU A 19 -23.63 -4.83 16.58
N SER A 20 -24.31 -3.69 16.37
CA SER A 20 -24.31 -2.92 15.12
C SER A 20 -22.99 -2.22 14.79
N GLY A 21 -22.06 -2.16 15.76
CA GLY A 21 -20.75 -1.53 15.62
C GLY A 21 -19.93 -2.15 14.50
N LEU A 22 -19.69 -3.47 14.52
CA LEU A 22 -18.74 -4.10 13.59
C LEU A 22 -19.02 -3.78 12.12
N ALA A 23 -20.29 -3.75 11.70
CA ALA A 23 -20.65 -3.46 10.31
C ALA A 23 -20.18 -2.07 9.86
N THR A 24 -20.20 -1.09 10.77
CA THR A 24 -19.78 0.29 10.50
C THR A 24 -18.26 0.39 10.39
N GLU A 25 -17.51 -0.21 11.31
CA GLU A 25 -16.04 -0.15 11.26
C GLU A 25 -15.45 -1.04 10.15
N VAL A 26 -16.11 -2.13 9.76
CA VAL A 26 -15.77 -2.86 8.53
C VAL A 26 -15.94 -1.96 7.31
N GLU A 27 -17.05 -1.21 7.21
CA GLU A 27 -17.27 -0.28 6.10
C GLU A 27 -16.23 0.85 6.08
N ALA A 28 -15.94 1.44 7.24
CA ALA A 28 -14.93 2.48 7.38
C ALA A 28 -13.52 2.00 6.95
N TYR A 29 -13.14 0.78 7.35
CA TYR A 29 -11.91 0.14 6.90
C TYR A 29 -11.89 -0.06 5.38
N MET A 30 -12.96 -0.58 4.78
CA MET A 30 -13.07 -0.77 3.32
C MET A 30 -12.89 0.54 2.56
N VAL A 31 -13.55 1.61 3.01
CA VAL A 31 -13.43 2.95 2.41
C VAL A 31 -12.01 3.49 2.54
N SER A 32 -11.42 3.43 3.74
CA SER A 32 -10.04 3.86 3.99
C SER A 32 -9.05 3.10 3.09
N ARG A 33 -9.18 1.78 2.99
CA ARG A 33 -8.33 0.93 2.15
C ARG A 33 -8.47 1.25 0.67
N LYS A 34 -9.70 1.45 0.20
CA LYS A 34 -9.95 1.87 -1.19
C LYS A 34 -9.31 3.22 -1.49
N GLN A 35 -9.38 4.16 -0.56
CA GLN A 35 -8.81 5.49 -0.72
C GLN A 35 -7.28 5.45 -0.76
N ILE A 36 -6.63 4.71 0.12
CA ILE A 36 -5.16 4.52 0.08
C ILE A 36 -4.71 3.88 -1.22
N ASN A 37 -5.36 2.80 -1.65
CA ASN A 37 -5.06 2.17 -2.94
C ASN A 37 -5.24 3.14 -4.12
N LYS A 38 -6.27 4.00 -4.09
CA LYS A 38 -6.49 5.03 -5.10
C LYS A 38 -5.36 6.06 -5.10
N THR A 39 -4.92 6.51 -3.93
CA THR A 39 -3.81 7.45 -3.77
C THR A 39 -2.50 6.85 -4.25
N ILE A 40 -2.18 5.62 -3.84
CA ILE A 40 -0.99 4.88 -4.29
C ILE A 40 -0.95 4.77 -5.81
N ARG A 41 -2.05 4.35 -6.45
CA ARG A 41 -2.15 4.29 -7.92
C ARG A 41 -2.00 5.67 -8.58
N LYS A 42 -2.47 6.73 -7.94
CA LYS A 42 -2.27 8.10 -8.42
C LYS A 42 -0.79 8.49 -8.34
N CYS A 43 -0.10 8.15 -7.25
CA CYS A 43 1.34 8.35 -7.10
C CYS A 43 2.08 7.63 -8.24
N PHE A 44 1.87 6.32 -8.44
CA PHE A 44 2.52 5.57 -9.53
C PHE A 44 2.31 6.20 -10.92
N ARG A 45 1.10 6.70 -11.23
CA ARG A 45 0.84 7.40 -12.50
C ARG A 45 1.65 8.68 -12.63
N ASN A 46 1.76 9.45 -11.56
CA ASN A 46 2.56 10.67 -11.54
C ASN A 46 4.05 10.38 -11.70
N LEU A 47 4.56 9.34 -11.02
CA LEU A 47 5.96 8.92 -11.14
C LEU A 47 6.32 8.56 -12.59
N LYS A 48 5.46 7.80 -13.27
CA LYS A 48 5.65 7.41 -14.68
C LYS A 48 5.62 8.58 -15.67
N SER A 49 4.88 9.65 -15.37
CA SER A 49 4.83 10.84 -16.22
C SER A 49 6.13 11.67 -16.17
N VAL A 50 6.90 11.53 -15.09
CA VAL A 50 8.10 12.33 -14.82
C VAL A 50 9.35 11.76 -15.51
N GLU A 51 9.31 10.49 -15.91
CA GLU A 51 10.40 9.77 -16.61
C GLU A 51 10.54 10.21 -18.09
N LYS A 52 9.45 10.65 -18.73
CA LYS A 52 9.41 10.97 -20.17
C LYS A 52 9.99 12.35 -20.58
N LYS A 53 10.43 13.20 -19.65
CA LYS A 53 10.70 14.63 -19.93
C LYS A 53 12.15 15.11 -19.78
N ASN A 54 13.11 14.24 -19.49
CA ASN A 54 14.46 14.69 -19.13
C ASN A 54 15.52 14.29 -20.18
N THR A 55 15.69 15.12 -21.21
CA THR A 55 16.81 15.01 -22.17
C THR A 55 17.55 16.36 -22.30
N SER A 56 18.39 16.72 -21.32
CA SER A 56 19.70 17.37 -21.55
C SER A 56 20.45 17.75 -20.26
N ALA A 57 21.76 17.42 -20.25
CA ALA A 57 22.94 18.13 -19.73
C ALA A 57 23.29 18.19 -18.21
N ILE A 58 24.63 18.21 -17.98
CA ILE A 58 25.49 18.51 -16.80
C ILE A 58 25.58 17.45 -15.68
N ASP A 59 26.81 17.11 -15.25
CA ASP A 59 27.12 16.03 -14.30
C ASP A 59 26.46 16.19 -12.91
N THR A 60 26.27 17.42 -12.43
CA THR A 60 25.52 17.72 -11.19
C THR A 60 24.00 17.56 -11.35
N LEU A 61 23.46 17.76 -12.55
CA LEU A 61 22.09 17.35 -12.90
C LEU A 61 21.99 15.82 -13.00
N GLY A 62 23.08 15.14 -13.34
CA GLY A 62 23.22 13.67 -13.26
C GLY A 62 23.01 13.14 -11.85
N MET A 63 23.73 13.67 -10.86
CA MET A 63 23.54 13.26 -9.45
C MET A 63 22.11 13.48 -8.95
N LEU A 64 21.48 14.60 -9.31
CA LEU A 64 20.07 14.86 -8.97
C LEU A 64 19.11 13.89 -9.65
N ARG A 65 19.39 13.50 -10.90
CA ARG A 65 18.62 12.51 -11.64
C ARG A 65 18.74 11.14 -10.96
N ASP A 66 19.95 10.74 -10.60
CA ASP A 66 20.19 9.42 -10.00
C ASP A 66 19.55 9.32 -8.60
N VAL A 67 19.70 10.37 -7.77
CA VAL A 67 18.99 10.47 -6.47
C VAL A 67 17.47 10.38 -6.67
N LYS A 68 16.94 11.08 -7.68
CA LYS A 68 15.52 11.03 -8.02
C LYS A 68 15.09 9.62 -8.44
N GLU A 69 15.83 8.95 -9.30
CA GLU A 69 15.52 7.60 -9.80
C GLU A 69 15.52 6.56 -8.67
N ILE A 70 16.58 6.53 -7.86
CA ILE A 70 16.68 5.66 -6.68
C ILE A 70 15.51 5.92 -5.72
N SER A 71 15.17 7.18 -5.50
CA SER A 71 14.05 7.55 -4.62
C SER A 71 12.72 7.08 -5.16
N LEU A 72 12.52 7.17 -6.48
CA LEU A 72 11.32 6.66 -7.13
C LEU A 72 11.19 5.16 -6.92
N GLU A 73 12.26 4.38 -7.13
CA GLU A 73 12.25 2.94 -6.91
C GLU A 73 11.95 2.57 -5.45
N ILE A 74 12.53 3.28 -4.49
CA ILE A 74 12.24 3.11 -3.06
C ILE A 74 10.76 3.40 -2.78
N PHE A 75 10.24 4.55 -3.22
CA PHE A 75 8.82 4.87 -3.01
C PHE A 75 7.89 3.87 -3.69
N GLN A 76 8.23 3.39 -4.88
CA GLN A 76 7.45 2.36 -5.57
C GLN A 76 7.41 1.06 -4.75
N SER A 77 8.55 0.64 -4.20
CA SER A 77 8.67 -0.55 -3.37
C SER A 77 7.87 -0.41 -2.08
N LEU A 78 8.05 0.67 -1.34
CA LEU A 78 7.33 0.95 -0.09
C LEU A 78 5.81 1.01 -0.29
N LEU A 79 5.34 1.72 -1.32
CA LEU A 79 3.91 1.83 -1.60
C LEU A 79 3.31 0.50 -2.08
N SER A 80 4.11 -0.39 -2.68
CA SER A 80 3.64 -1.73 -3.09
C SER A 80 3.41 -2.68 -1.92
N LEU A 81 4.12 -2.50 -0.80
CA LEU A 81 3.92 -3.28 0.44
C LEU A 81 2.50 -3.05 0.98
N VAL A 82 2.04 -1.79 0.97
CA VAL A 82 0.70 -1.40 1.46
C VAL A 82 -0.39 -1.67 0.41
N SER A 83 -0.06 -1.54 -0.87
CA SER A 83 -0.96 -1.84 -1.99
C SER A 83 -0.69 -3.25 -2.51
N GLN A 84 -1.08 -4.26 -1.75
CA GLN A 84 -0.96 -5.64 -2.22
C GLN A 84 -1.84 -5.83 -3.49
N PRO A 85 -1.33 -6.37 -4.62
CA PRO A 85 -2.03 -6.32 -5.90
C PRO A 85 -3.33 -7.11 -5.87
N LYS A 86 -4.40 -6.52 -6.42
CA LYS A 86 -5.61 -7.27 -6.73
C LYS A 86 -5.24 -8.33 -7.77
N ALA A 87 -5.49 -9.62 -7.52
CA ALA A 87 -5.43 -10.61 -8.57
C ALA A 87 -6.44 -10.15 -9.64
N ARG A 88 -5.94 -9.77 -10.82
CA ARG A 88 -6.78 -9.28 -11.90
C ARG A 88 -7.63 -10.45 -12.38
N SER A 89 -8.90 -10.52 -11.98
CA SER A 89 -9.88 -11.18 -12.82
C SER A 89 -9.97 -10.39 -14.12
N SER A 90 -9.59 -11.04 -15.22
CA SER A 90 -9.60 -10.47 -16.54
C SER A 90 -11.02 -10.06 -16.93
N SER A 91 -11.24 -8.78 -17.20
CA SER A 91 -12.22 -8.40 -18.22
C SER A 91 -11.75 -7.15 -18.97
N HIS A 92 -11.48 -7.37 -20.25
CA HIS A 92 -11.53 -6.45 -21.39
C HIS A 92 -10.73 -5.13 -21.32
N GLY A 93 -9.65 -5.05 -22.13
CA GLY A 93 -9.46 -3.85 -22.97
C GLY A 93 -8.10 -3.14 -22.98
N TRP A 94 -7.20 -3.31 -21.99
CA TRP A 94 -5.89 -2.62 -22.00
C TRP A 94 -4.71 -3.55 -21.74
N SER A 95 -4.47 -4.44 -22.70
CA SER A 95 -3.36 -5.39 -22.70
C SER A 95 -2.19 -4.87 -23.56
N VAL A 96 -1.41 -3.88 -23.09
CA VAL A 96 -0.04 -3.67 -23.62
C VAL A 96 0.97 -3.13 -22.59
N VAL A 97 0.58 -2.47 -21.49
CA VAL A 97 1.55 -1.76 -20.62
C VAL A 97 1.84 -2.45 -19.27
N SER A 98 1.49 -3.72 -19.10
CA SER A 98 1.64 -4.41 -17.79
C SER A 98 2.93 -5.22 -17.60
N LYS A 99 3.87 -5.22 -18.56
CA LYS A 99 5.07 -6.07 -18.46
C LYS A 99 6.19 -5.52 -17.55
N LEU A 100 6.12 -4.27 -17.10
CA LEU A 100 7.14 -3.71 -16.21
C LEU A 100 6.97 -4.14 -14.74
N PHE A 101 5.79 -4.63 -14.35
CA PHE A 101 5.52 -5.10 -12.98
C PHE A 101 5.57 -6.63 -12.82
N GLN A 102 5.95 -7.37 -13.88
CA GLN A 102 6.06 -8.84 -13.86
C GLN A 102 7.49 -9.33 -14.06
N SER A 103 8.51 -8.47 -13.87
CA SER A 103 9.87 -8.97 -13.81
C SER A 103 10.07 -9.71 -12.49
N LYS A 104 9.97 -11.04 -12.58
CA LYS A 104 10.39 -12.03 -11.59
C LYS A 104 9.48 -12.25 -10.37
N ARG A 105 8.26 -12.75 -10.59
CA ARG A 105 7.66 -13.75 -9.69
C ARG A 105 6.99 -14.85 -10.51
N VAL A 106 7.38 -16.08 -10.16
CA VAL A 106 6.85 -17.33 -10.69
C VAL A 106 5.33 -17.32 -10.56
N SER A 107 4.66 -17.67 -11.66
CA SER A 107 3.23 -17.91 -11.69
C SER A 107 2.89 -19.01 -10.67
N SER A 108 2.14 -18.67 -9.64
CA SER A 108 1.26 -19.62 -8.97
C SER A 108 -0.13 -19.02 -9.01
N GLU A 109 -0.95 -19.59 -9.88
CA GLU A 109 -2.40 -19.60 -9.77
C GLU A 109 -2.75 -20.15 -8.36
N ASP A 110 -3.79 -19.59 -7.73
CA ASP A 110 -4.43 -19.99 -6.46
C ASP A 110 -4.10 -19.29 -5.12
N GLU A 111 -3.18 -18.33 -5.05
CA GLU A 111 -3.06 -17.50 -3.83
C GLU A 111 -3.88 -16.22 -3.95
N ALA A 112 -5.13 -16.29 -3.45
CA ALA A 112 -5.84 -15.09 -3.05
C ALA A 112 -4.90 -14.26 -2.16
N ASN A 113 -4.67 -13.03 -2.57
CA ASN A 113 -3.79 -12.09 -1.90
C ASN A 113 -4.18 -12.04 -0.40
N GLU A 114 -3.25 -12.23 0.55
CA GLU A 114 -3.57 -12.32 2.00
C GLU A 114 -4.52 -11.22 2.48
N LEU A 115 -4.34 -10.00 1.95
CA LEU A 115 -5.20 -8.86 2.22
C LEU A 115 -6.62 -9.00 1.66
N GLU A 116 -6.81 -9.63 0.51
CA GLU A 116 -8.14 -9.96 -0.05
C GLU A 116 -8.85 -11.04 0.76
N LYS A 117 -8.10 -12.02 1.29
CA LYS A 117 -8.64 -13.04 2.18
C LYS A 117 -9.18 -12.41 3.47
N ILE A 118 -8.41 -11.50 4.08
CA ILE A 118 -8.86 -10.71 5.24
C ILE A 118 -10.14 -9.93 4.91
N ASP A 119 -10.21 -9.27 3.74
CA ASP A 119 -11.41 -8.54 3.32
C ASP A 119 -12.64 -9.46 3.17
N ALA A 120 -12.47 -10.62 2.54
CA ALA A 120 -13.54 -11.59 2.35
C ALA A 120 -14.05 -12.12 3.69
N GLU A 121 -13.14 -12.45 4.61
CA GLU A 121 -13.50 -12.90 5.96
C GLU A 121 -14.19 -11.80 6.78
N LEU A 122 -13.75 -10.55 6.67
CA LEU A 122 -14.43 -9.40 7.30
C LEU A 122 -15.85 -9.18 6.76
N LEU A 123 -16.05 -9.33 5.45
CA LEU A 123 -17.38 -9.24 4.85
C LEU A 123 -18.28 -10.39 5.28
N ALA A 124 -17.74 -11.60 5.40
CA ALA A 124 -18.47 -12.74 5.95
C ALA A 124 -18.87 -12.48 7.41
N LEU A 125 -17.95 -12.02 8.25
CA LEU A 125 -18.20 -11.66 9.66
C LEU A 125 -19.21 -10.50 9.80
N LYS A 126 -19.20 -9.54 8.88
CA LYS A 126 -20.20 -8.44 8.82
C LYS A 126 -21.62 -8.98 8.63
N SER A 127 -21.78 -10.03 7.83
CA SER A 127 -23.09 -10.60 7.47
C SER A 127 -23.56 -11.75 8.38
N SER A 128 -22.64 -12.41 9.08
CA SER A 128 -22.95 -13.57 9.91
C SER A 128 -23.63 -13.19 11.23
N LYS A 129 -24.66 -13.95 11.61
CA LYS A 129 -25.24 -13.92 12.96
C LYS A 129 -24.40 -14.73 13.97
N ASP A 130 -23.79 -15.82 13.51
CA ASP A 130 -22.97 -16.69 14.35
C ASP A 130 -21.51 -16.25 14.32
N ILE A 131 -20.89 -16.28 15.50
CA ILE A 131 -19.49 -15.91 15.68
C ILE A 131 -18.67 -17.19 15.63
N ASN A 132 -17.88 -17.38 14.58
CA ASN A 132 -16.85 -18.41 14.55
C ASN A 132 -15.57 -17.86 15.22
N PRO A 133 -15.21 -18.30 16.44
CA PRO A 133 -14.06 -17.75 17.16
C PRO A 133 -12.74 -17.98 16.44
N VAL A 134 -12.60 -19.09 15.70
CA VAL A 134 -11.40 -19.39 14.91
C VAL A 134 -11.25 -18.40 13.76
N GLN A 135 -12.36 -18.08 13.08
CA GLN A 135 -12.36 -17.09 12.00
C GLN A 135 -12.00 -15.70 12.51
N VAL A 136 -12.60 -15.27 13.63
CA VAL A 136 -12.28 -13.97 14.25
C VAL A 136 -10.80 -13.90 14.63
N GLN A 137 -10.24 -14.96 15.19
CA GLN A 137 -8.83 -15.00 15.58
C GLN A 137 -7.89 -14.90 14.37
N ASN A 138 -8.22 -15.54 13.24
CA ASN A 138 -7.44 -15.45 12.01
C ASN A 138 -7.47 -14.04 11.43
N VAL A 139 -8.66 -13.43 11.36
CA VAL A 139 -8.82 -12.04 10.92
C VAL A 139 -8.02 -11.09 11.80
N LEU A 140 -8.08 -11.23 13.13
CA LEU A 140 -7.32 -10.39 14.05
C LEU A 140 -5.81 -10.50 13.83
N LYS A 141 -5.27 -11.71 13.62
CA LYS A 141 -3.84 -11.89 13.29
C LYS A 141 -3.48 -11.22 11.96
N GLY A 142 -4.36 -11.32 10.98
CA GLY A 142 -4.17 -10.66 9.69
C GLY A 142 -4.18 -9.13 9.78
N LEU A 143 -5.07 -8.57 10.60
CA LEU A 143 -5.15 -7.13 10.86
C LEU A 143 -3.92 -6.62 11.62
N GLU A 144 -3.42 -7.37 12.60
CA GLU A 144 -2.22 -7.02 13.37
C GLU A 144 -0.96 -7.04 12.48
N ALA A 145 -0.85 -8.04 11.60
CA ALA A 145 0.22 -8.09 10.60
C ALA A 145 0.14 -6.91 9.62
N LEU A 146 -1.07 -6.53 9.18
CA LEU A 146 -1.29 -5.39 8.31
C LEU A 146 -0.97 -4.05 9.01
N GLU A 147 -1.35 -3.89 10.28
CA GLU A 147 -1.01 -2.70 11.06
C GLU A 147 0.51 -2.57 11.20
N SER A 148 1.19 -3.68 11.53
CA SER A 148 2.65 -3.72 11.66
C SER A 148 3.35 -3.34 10.35
N SER A 149 2.92 -3.92 9.23
CA SER A 149 3.48 -3.60 7.91
C SER A 149 3.19 -2.16 7.48
N THR A 150 2.01 -1.62 7.83
CA THR A 150 1.68 -0.21 7.57
C THR A 150 2.56 0.72 8.38
N GLN A 151 2.80 0.41 9.66
CA GLN A 151 3.67 1.18 10.54
C GLN A 151 5.12 1.19 10.04
N GLU A 152 5.66 0.02 9.69
CA GLU A 152 7.00 -0.10 9.11
C GLU A 152 7.14 0.74 7.83
N ALA A 153 6.17 0.64 6.92
CA ALA A 153 6.18 1.44 5.70
C ALA A 153 6.10 2.96 5.96
N GLU A 154 5.33 3.40 6.97
CA GLU A 154 5.26 4.80 7.38
C GLU A 154 6.62 5.30 7.92
N GLU A 155 7.28 4.51 8.77
CA GLU A 155 8.60 4.84 9.34
C GLU A 155 9.70 4.90 8.28
N GLU A 156 9.74 3.91 7.38
CA GLU A 156 10.69 3.87 6.27
C GLU A 156 10.48 5.05 5.32
N LEU A 157 9.22 5.38 5.00
CA LEU A 157 8.87 6.52 4.14
C LEU A 157 9.35 7.85 4.75
N GLU A 158 9.13 8.03 6.04
CA GLU A 158 9.57 9.23 6.77
C GLU A 158 11.10 9.32 6.81
N GLY A 159 11.78 8.17 7.02
CA GLY A 159 13.24 8.06 6.96
C GLY A 159 13.81 8.47 5.60
N VAL A 160 13.22 7.96 4.51
CA VAL A 160 13.62 8.29 3.13
C VAL A 160 13.36 9.76 2.82
N TYR A 161 12.21 10.30 3.21
CA TYR A 161 11.89 11.71 3.02
C TYR A 161 12.91 12.63 3.70
N ARG A 162 13.27 12.35 4.96
CA ARG A 162 14.31 13.11 5.68
C ARG A 162 15.66 13.06 4.98
N LYS A 163 16.09 11.88 4.52
CA LYS A 163 17.37 11.71 3.79
C LYS A 163 17.35 12.49 2.48
N LEU A 164 16.22 12.52 1.76
CA LEU A 164 16.07 13.26 0.51
C LEU A 164 16.14 14.77 0.70
N VAL A 165 15.50 15.30 1.75
CA VAL A 165 15.59 16.72 2.07
C VAL A 165 17.05 17.10 2.36
N LYS A 166 17.77 16.30 3.15
CA LYS A 166 19.21 16.52 3.42
C LYS A 166 20.04 16.47 2.14
N ALA A 167 19.87 15.45 1.31
CA ALA A 167 20.58 15.32 0.04
C ALA A 167 20.34 16.53 -0.87
N ARG A 168 19.09 16.99 -0.98
CA ARG A 168 18.75 18.19 -1.74
C ARG A 168 19.46 19.43 -1.21
N VAL A 169 19.45 19.65 0.10
CA VAL A 169 20.15 20.79 0.73
C VAL A 169 21.65 20.73 0.47
N SER A 170 22.28 19.56 0.65
CA SER A 170 23.70 19.36 0.37
C SER A 170 24.05 19.66 -1.09
N ILE A 171 23.29 19.14 -2.05
CA ILE A 171 23.53 19.40 -3.48
C ILE A 171 23.37 20.89 -3.80
N LEU A 172 22.31 21.54 -3.31
CA LEU A 172 22.09 22.97 -3.54
C LEU A 172 23.22 23.82 -2.95
N ASN A 173 23.72 23.47 -1.76
CA ASN A 173 24.83 24.17 -1.14
C ASN A 173 26.12 24.03 -1.96
N THR A 174 26.40 22.84 -2.52
CA THR A 174 27.56 22.64 -3.41
C THR A 174 27.44 23.42 -4.72
N LEU A 175 26.23 23.62 -5.23
CA LEU A 175 26.00 24.39 -6.47
C LEU A 175 26.09 25.90 -6.28
N ASN A 176 25.93 26.38 -5.05
CA ASN A 176 25.88 27.81 -4.74
C ASN A 176 27.24 28.37 -4.30
N HIS A 177 28.31 27.57 -4.39
CA HIS A 177 29.65 27.86 -3.89
C HIS A 177 30.70 27.64 -4.98
#